data_AF-A0A1C6JKH8-F1
#
_entry.id   AF-A0A1C6JKH8-F1
#
_cell.length_a   1.000
_cell.length_b   1.000
_cell.length_c   1.000
_cell.angle_alpha   90.00
_cell.angle_beta   90.00
_cell.angle_gamma   90.00
#
_symmetry.space_group_name_H-M   'P 1'
#
loop_
_entity.id
_entity.type
_entity.pdbx_description
1 polymer ?
#
loop_
_entity_poly.entity_id
_entity_poly.type
_entity_poly.pdbx_seq_one_letter_code
_entity_poly.pdbx_strand_id
1 'polypeptide(L)'
;MNSRPKQPKYARNKNVVVIGGSGSGKTRFFVKPNLMQLHSSYVLTDPKGTVLIECGKLLQRAGYRIKVLNTINFKKSMHYNPFVYIRSEKDILKLVNTLIANTKGEGEKSAEDFWVKAERLLYCALVGYIWYEAPAEEMNFITLLELINASEAREDDEEYQSPVDLLFADLEERDPDHFAVKQYRKYKLAAGDVCSK
;
A
#
# COMPACT_ATOMS: atom_id res chain seq x y z
N MET A 1 -6.39 -34.00 0.52
CA MET A 1 -6.13 -34.39 -0.89
C MET A 1 -6.00 -33.13 -1.74
N ASN A 2 -4.86 -32.93 -2.41
CA ASN A 2 -4.64 -31.72 -3.20
C ASN A 2 -5.39 -31.83 -4.55
N SER A 3 -6.50 -31.11 -4.69
CA SER A 3 -7.35 -31.10 -5.90
C SER A 3 -6.77 -30.25 -7.05
N ARG A 4 -5.44 -30.05 -7.08
CA ARG A 4 -4.76 -29.35 -8.18
C ARG A 4 -4.41 -30.36 -9.28
N PRO A 5 -4.93 -30.18 -10.51
CA PRO A 5 -4.56 -31.05 -11.63
C PRO A 5 -3.08 -30.88 -11.96
N LYS A 6 -2.44 -31.96 -12.46
CA LYS A 6 -1.01 -31.95 -12.83
C LYS A 6 -0.68 -30.91 -13.90
N GLN A 7 -1.61 -30.63 -14.81
CA GLN A 7 -1.44 -29.62 -15.85
C GLN A 7 -2.21 -28.34 -15.47
N PRO A 8 -1.54 -27.19 -15.29
CA PRO A 8 -2.16 -25.94 -14.85
C PRO A 8 -3.32 -25.45 -15.74
N LYS A 9 -3.28 -25.71 -17.05
CA LYS A 9 -4.34 -25.31 -17.99
C LYS A 9 -5.71 -25.94 -17.70
N TYR A 10 -5.75 -27.03 -16.92
CA TYR A 10 -6.99 -27.67 -16.49
C TYR A 10 -7.43 -27.26 -15.07
N ALA A 11 -6.69 -26.36 -14.42
CA ALA A 11 -7.07 -25.84 -13.11
C ALA A 11 -8.30 -24.94 -13.27
N ARG A 12 -9.43 -25.39 -12.70
CA ARG A 12 -10.65 -24.58 -12.65
C ARG A 12 -10.51 -23.46 -11.63
N ASN A 13 -11.21 -22.35 -11.87
CA ASN A 13 -11.38 -21.29 -10.90
C ASN A 13 -12.03 -21.85 -9.61
N LYS A 14 -11.42 -21.56 -8.46
CA LYS A 14 -11.89 -22.01 -7.13
C LYS A 14 -12.48 -20.87 -6.30
N ASN A 15 -12.62 -19.68 -6.90
CA ASN A 15 -13.26 -18.54 -6.25
C ASN A 15 -14.76 -18.81 -6.12
N VAL A 16 -15.30 -18.46 -4.96
CA VAL A 16 -16.73 -18.60 -4.65
C VAL A 16 -17.27 -17.22 -4.31
N VAL A 17 -18.40 -16.86 -4.92
CA VAL A 17 -19.14 -15.64 -4.61
C VAL A 17 -20.39 -16.02 -3.84
N VAL A 18 -20.59 -15.43 -2.66
CA VAL A 18 -21.74 -15.68 -1.79
C VAL A 18 -22.56 -14.40 -1.68
N ILE A 19 -23.76 -14.41 -2.24
CA ILE A 19 -24.67 -13.26 -2.27
C ILE A 19 -25.80 -13.50 -1.26
N GLY A 20 -26.12 -12.48 -0.48
CA GLY A 20 -27.26 -12.53 0.44
C GLY A 20 -27.46 -11.19 1.14
N GLY A 21 -28.70 -10.88 1.52
CA GLY A 21 -29.05 -9.65 2.22
C GLY A 21 -28.40 -9.50 3.59
N SER A 22 -28.63 -8.36 4.25
CA SER A 22 -28.29 -8.21 5.67
C SER A 22 -29.05 -9.25 6.51
N GLY A 23 -28.42 -9.80 7.54
CA GLY A 23 -29.04 -10.82 8.41
C GLY A 23 -29.15 -12.23 7.81
N SER A 24 -28.84 -12.45 6.53
CA SER A 24 -28.95 -13.77 5.88
C SER A 24 -27.96 -14.84 6.38
N GLY A 25 -27.09 -14.49 7.34
CA GLY A 25 -26.18 -15.43 7.97
C GLY A 25 -24.93 -15.79 7.16
N LYS A 26 -24.52 -14.99 6.16
CA LYS A 26 -23.29 -15.22 5.36
C LYS A 26 -22.07 -15.57 6.23
N THR A 27 -21.83 -14.81 7.30
CA THR A 27 -20.73 -15.07 8.22
C THR A 27 -20.92 -16.39 8.99
N ARG A 28 -22.13 -16.65 9.50
CA ARG A 28 -22.43 -17.83 10.33
C ARG A 28 -22.40 -19.13 9.53
N PHE A 29 -22.97 -19.14 8.34
CA PHE A 29 -23.19 -20.35 7.55
C PHE A 29 -22.11 -20.60 6.50
N PHE A 30 -21.35 -19.59 6.09
CA PHE A 30 -20.30 -19.75 5.09
C PHE A 30 -18.90 -19.48 5.65
N VAL A 31 -18.65 -18.28 6.20
CA VAL A 31 -17.29 -17.88 6.64
C VAL A 31 -16.81 -18.73 7.81
N LYS A 32 -17.59 -18.80 8.91
CA LYS A 32 -17.18 -19.53 10.12
C LYS A 32 -16.95 -21.02 9.86
N PRO A 33 -17.83 -21.78 9.17
CA PRO A 33 -17.58 -23.19 8.91
C PRO A 33 -16.30 -23.42 8.10
N ASN A 34 -15.99 -22.56 7.11
CA ASN A 34 -14.74 -22.67 6.35
C ASN A 34 -13.48 -22.40 7.21
N LEU A 35 -13.55 -21.49 8.18
CA LEU A 35 -12.46 -21.28 9.15
C LEU A 35 -12.31 -22.45 10.11
N MET A 36 -13.44 -22.99 10.58
CA MET A 36 -13.47 -24.09 11.54
C MET A 36 -13.00 -25.43 10.96
N GLN A 37 -12.82 -25.52 9.63
CA GLN A 37 -12.16 -26.67 9.01
C GLN A 37 -10.65 -26.73 9.26
N LEU A 38 -10.01 -25.62 9.68
CA LEU A 38 -8.60 -25.57 10.08
C LEU A 38 -7.64 -26.15 9.01
N HIS A 39 -7.98 -25.99 7.73
CA HIS A 39 -7.32 -26.70 6.63
C HIS A 39 -6.14 -25.92 6.01
N SER A 40 -6.16 -24.58 6.08
CA SER A 40 -5.20 -23.72 5.36
C SER A 40 -4.83 -22.49 6.17
N SER A 41 -3.87 -21.70 5.69
CA SER A 41 -3.73 -20.29 6.11
C SER A 41 -4.91 -19.46 5.60
N TYR A 42 -5.34 -18.48 6.40
CA TYR A 42 -6.50 -17.65 6.12
C TYR A 42 -6.13 -16.16 6.19
N VAL A 43 -6.69 -15.38 5.26
CA VAL A 43 -6.70 -13.91 5.30
C VAL A 43 -8.16 -13.49 5.28
N LEU A 44 -8.57 -12.67 6.24
CA LEU A 44 -9.96 -12.29 6.45
C LEU A 44 -10.11 -10.78 6.56
N THR A 45 -11.14 -10.25 5.91
CA THR A 45 -11.71 -8.96 6.24
C THR A 45 -12.80 -9.18 7.29
N ASP A 46 -12.66 -8.58 8.47
CA ASP A 46 -13.62 -8.69 9.57
C ASP A 46 -14.12 -7.30 10.00
N PRO A 47 -15.00 -6.65 9.20
CA PRO A 47 -15.44 -5.28 9.46
C PRO A 47 -16.10 -5.07 10.81
N LYS A 48 -16.68 -6.13 11.40
CA LYS A 48 -17.36 -6.08 12.70
C LYS A 48 -16.49 -6.56 13.86
N GLY A 49 -15.31 -7.13 13.58
CA GLY A 49 -14.43 -7.74 14.57
C GLY A 49 -15.00 -8.99 15.26
N THR A 50 -16.14 -9.51 14.81
CA THR A 50 -16.83 -10.62 15.48
C THR A 50 -16.17 -11.96 15.19
N VAL A 51 -15.62 -12.13 13.99
CA VAL A 51 -15.04 -13.42 13.57
C VAL A 51 -13.82 -13.77 14.40
N LEU A 52 -12.95 -12.78 14.66
CA LEU A 52 -11.79 -13.00 15.53
C LEU A 52 -12.21 -13.37 16.96
N ILE A 53 -13.23 -12.72 17.52
CA ILE A 53 -13.71 -13.00 18.87
C ILE A 53 -14.29 -14.42 18.97
N GLU A 54 -15.07 -14.82 17.97
CA GLU A 54 -15.82 -16.07 17.98
C GLU A 54 -14.97 -17.28 17.57
N CYS A 55 -14.05 -17.13 16.62
CA CYS A 55 -13.24 -18.23 16.08
C CYS A 55 -11.75 -18.16 16.48
N GLY A 56 -11.26 -17.02 17.01
CA GLY A 56 -9.84 -16.83 17.29
C GLY A 56 -9.28 -17.82 18.32
N LYS A 57 -10.03 -18.12 19.38
CA LYS A 57 -9.62 -19.13 20.38
C LYS A 57 -9.48 -20.53 19.78
N LEU A 58 -10.36 -20.89 18.84
CA LEU A 58 -10.27 -22.17 18.12
C LEU A 58 -9.00 -22.22 17.27
N LEU A 59 -8.75 -21.18 16.47
CA LEU A 59 -7.56 -21.08 15.63
C LEU A 59 -6.28 -21.13 16.47
N GLN A 60 -6.23 -20.39 17.58
CA GLN A 60 -5.08 -20.39 18.49
C GLN A 60 -4.81 -21.78 19.07
N ARG A 61 -5.85 -22.49 19.52
CA ARG A 61 -5.73 -23.87 20.04
C ARG A 61 -5.26 -24.86 18.97
N ALA A 62 -5.62 -24.61 17.71
CA ALA A 62 -5.17 -25.39 16.56
C ALA A 62 -3.74 -25.02 16.10
N GLY A 63 -3.02 -24.15 16.82
CA GLY A 63 -1.63 -23.79 16.53
C GLY A 63 -1.44 -22.68 15.50
N TYR A 64 -2.50 -21.97 15.12
CA TYR A 64 -2.38 -20.86 14.16
C TYR A 64 -1.67 -19.66 14.77
N ARG A 65 -0.77 -19.06 13.98
CA ARG A 65 -0.23 -17.72 14.26
C ARG A 65 -1.23 -16.68 13.78
N ILE A 66 -1.94 -16.06 14.71
CA ILE A 66 -2.95 -15.05 14.41
C ILE A 66 -2.27 -13.68 14.34
N LYS A 67 -2.47 -12.96 13.23
CA LYS A 67 -2.04 -11.57 13.05
C LYS A 67 -3.27 -10.69 12.79
N VAL A 68 -3.33 -9.52 13.42
CA VAL A 68 -4.50 -8.63 13.37
C VAL A 68 -4.05 -7.23 13.00
N LEU A 69 -4.54 -6.72 11.87
CA LEU A 69 -4.44 -5.32 11.50
C LEU A 69 -5.78 -4.65 11.79
N ASN A 70 -5.83 -3.84 12.84
CA ASN A 70 -7.02 -3.08 13.22
C ASN A 70 -6.83 -1.61 12.83
N THR A 71 -7.63 -1.15 11.85
CA THR A 71 -7.60 0.22 11.32
C THR A 71 -8.56 1.17 12.05
N ILE A 72 -9.37 0.67 13.00
CA ILE A 72 -10.29 1.48 13.82
C ILE A 72 -9.66 1.81 15.17
N ASN A 73 -9.11 0.79 15.85
CA ASN A 73 -8.44 0.95 17.13
C ASN A 73 -7.00 0.46 17.04
N PHE A 74 -6.09 1.40 16.76
CA PHE A 74 -4.67 1.11 16.61
C PHE A 74 -4.03 0.54 17.89
N LYS A 75 -4.55 0.83 19.10
CA LYS A 75 -4.07 0.22 20.36
C LYS A 75 -4.33 -1.29 20.43
N LYS A 76 -5.25 -1.80 19.60
CA LYS A 76 -5.58 -3.23 19.50
C LYS A 76 -5.13 -3.81 18.14
N SER A 77 -4.19 -3.15 17.48
CA SER A 77 -3.60 -3.58 16.21
C SER A 77 -2.20 -4.13 16.45
N MET A 78 -1.74 -5.04 15.59
CA MET A 78 -0.33 -5.46 15.56
C MET A 78 0.55 -4.50 14.75
N HIS A 79 -0.04 -3.41 14.24
CA HIS A 79 0.57 -2.43 13.36
C HIS A 79 1.08 -3.04 12.05
N TYR A 80 1.37 -2.17 11.09
CA TYR A 80 1.90 -2.56 9.79
C TYR A 80 2.79 -1.44 9.27
N ASN A 81 4.02 -1.79 8.90
CA ASN A 81 4.92 -0.90 8.22
C ASN A 81 5.30 -1.52 6.86
N PRO A 82 4.90 -0.94 5.73
CA PRO A 82 5.17 -1.52 4.41
C PRO A 82 6.65 -1.49 4.03
N PHE A 83 7.44 -0.54 4.55
CA PHE A 83 8.86 -0.41 4.21
C PHE A 83 9.67 -1.67 4.57
N VAL A 84 9.28 -2.37 5.64
CA VAL A 84 9.90 -3.64 6.07
C VAL A 84 9.76 -4.75 5.02
N TYR A 85 8.80 -4.64 4.11
CA TYR A 85 8.49 -5.61 3.06
C TYR A 85 9.00 -5.21 1.67
N ILE A 86 9.59 -4.03 1.52
CA ILE A 86 10.22 -3.61 0.26
C ILE A 86 11.55 -4.38 0.12
N ARG A 87 11.73 -5.03 -1.04
CA ARG A 87 12.95 -5.78 -1.39
C ARG A 87 13.54 -5.36 -2.73
N SER A 88 12.80 -4.56 -3.49
CA SER A 88 13.16 -4.11 -4.83
C SER A 88 12.40 -2.85 -5.20
N GLU A 89 12.88 -2.12 -6.20
CA GLU A 89 12.19 -0.98 -6.80
C GLU A 89 10.77 -1.33 -7.28
N LYS A 90 10.57 -2.57 -7.74
CA LYS A 90 9.25 -3.07 -8.14
C LYS A 90 8.26 -3.05 -6.98
N ASP A 91 8.72 -3.25 -5.75
CA ASP A 91 7.86 -3.22 -4.57
C ASP A 91 7.51 -1.78 -4.17
N ILE A 92 8.40 -0.82 -4.42
CA ILE A 92 8.09 0.62 -4.30
C ILE A 92 6.92 0.97 -5.25
N LEU A 93 7.03 0.58 -6.52
CA LEU A 93 5.97 0.81 -7.50
C LEU A 93 4.63 0.16 -7.07
N LYS A 94 4.66 -1.06 -6.52
CA LYS A 94 3.44 -1.72 -6.00
C LYS A 94 2.85 -0.95 -4.83
N LEU A 95 3.68 -0.50 -3.88
CA LEU A 95 3.23 0.25 -2.71
C LEU A 95 2.56 1.56 -3.15
N VAL A 96 3.23 2.34 -3.99
CA VAL A 96 2.71 3.62 -4.51
C VAL A 96 1.41 3.42 -5.29
N ASN A 97 1.36 2.44 -6.19
CA ASN A 97 0.13 2.14 -6.93
C ASN A 97 -1.02 1.71 -5.99
N THR A 98 -0.70 0.98 -4.93
CA THR A 98 -1.70 0.59 -3.93
C THR A 98 -2.21 1.81 -3.16
N LEU A 99 -1.33 2.74 -2.78
CA LEU A 99 -1.73 3.98 -2.11
C LEU A 99 -2.68 4.79 -3.00
N ILE A 100 -2.24 5.13 -4.21
CA ILE A 100 -3.03 5.95 -5.17
C ILE A 100 -4.36 5.28 -5.50
N ALA A 101 -4.39 3.96 -5.71
CA ALA A 101 -5.63 3.24 -6.02
C ALA A 101 -6.66 3.26 -4.88
N ASN A 102 -6.21 3.44 -3.63
CA ASN A 102 -7.09 3.46 -2.45
C ASN A 102 -7.39 4.89 -1.94
N THR A 103 -6.81 5.92 -2.53
CA THR A 103 -7.10 7.34 -2.21
C THR A 103 -7.92 8.05 -3.29
N LYS A 104 -8.10 7.43 -4.46
CA LYS A 104 -9.04 7.92 -5.48
C LYS A 104 -10.49 7.82 -5.00
N GLY A 105 -11.26 8.89 -5.15
CA GLY A 105 -12.68 8.92 -4.81
C GLY A 105 -13.51 7.98 -5.70
N GLU A 106 -14.59 7.40 -5.16
CA GLU A 106 -15.56 6.62 -5.94
C GLU A 106 -16.28 7.54 -6.95
N GLY A 107 -15.85 7.55 -8.22
CA GLY A 107 -16.53 8.30 -9.27
C GLY A 107 -15.62 8.93 -10.32
N GLU A 108 -14.33 9.07 -10.05
CA GLU A 108 -13.37 9.56 -11.04
C GLU A 108 -13.06 8.47 -12.07
N LYS A 109 -13.96 8.37 -13.06
CA LYS A 109 -13.61 7.83 -14.37
C LYS A 109 -12.72 8.86 -15.07
N SER A 110 -11.49 9.03 -14.62
CA SER A 110 -10.49 9.70 -15.43
C SER A 110 -9.42 8.70 -15.84
N ALA A 111 -9.32 8.53 -17.16
CA ALA A 111 -8.13 8.03 -17.84
C ALA A 111 -6.88 8.60 -17.16
N GLU A 112 -5.76 7.86 -17.08
CA GLU A 112 -4.52 8.25 -16.39
C GLU A 112 -4.23 9.76 -16.42
N ASP A 113 -4.82 10.50 -15.46
CA ASP A 113 -4.75 11.95 -15.49
C ASP A 113 -3.32 12.37 -15.26
N PHE A 114 -2.93 13.48 -15.86
CA PHE A 114 -1.61 14.06 -15.68
C PHE A 114 -1.24 14.13 -14.18
N TRP A 115 -2.18 14.56 -13.35
CA TRP A 115 -2.04 14.64 -11.88
C TRP A 115 -1.70 13.29 -11.24
N VAL A 116 -2.35 12.20 -11.68
CA VAL A 116 -2.08 10.84 -11.18
C VAL A 116 -0.67 10.38 -11.58
N LYS A 117 -0.17 10.79 -12.75
CA LYS A 117 1.21 10.48 -13.18
C LYS A 117 2.23 11.26 -12.36
N ALA A 118 1.98 12.55 -12.12
CA ALA A 118 2.83 13.40 -11.30
C ALA A 118 2.88 12.89 -9.84
N GLU A 119 1.72 12.60 -9.24
CA GLU A 119 1.59 12.02 -7.89
C GLU A 119 2.36 10.70 -7.78
N ARG A 120 2.23 9.82 -8.77
CA ARG A 120 2.97 8.55 -8.81
C ARG A 120 4.48 8.76 -8.85
N LEU A 121 4.96 9.70 -9.65
CA LEU A 121 6.40 10.00 -9.74
C LEU A 121 6.93 10.55 -8.41
N LEU A 122 6.21 11.51 -7.80
CA LEU A 122 6.56 12.08 -6.50
C LEU A 122 6.59 11.00 -5.42
N TYR A 123 5.54 10.20 -5.28
CA TYR A 123 5.49 9.14 -4.27
C TYR A 123 6.56 8.07 -4.50
N CYS A 124 6.89 7.72 -5.75
CA CYS A 124 7.99 6.80 -6.02
C CYS A 124 9.34 7.39 -5.62
N ALA A 125 9.54 8.70 -5.85
CA ALA A 125 10.74 9.40 -5.43
C ALA A 125 10.86 9.41 -3.90
N LEU A 126 9.84 9.86 -3.18
CA LEU A 126 9.88 10.00 -1.72
C LEU A 126 9.98 8.63 -1.01
N VAL A 127 9.18 7.64 -1.41
CA VAL A 127 9.28 6.28 -0.86
C VAL A 127 10.64 5.65 -1.19
N GLY A 128 11.16 5.91 -2.39
CA GLY A 128 12.52 5.49 -2.77
C GLY A 128 13.58 6.13 -1.88
N TYR A 129 13.50 7.44 -1.67
CA TYR A 129 14.44 8.15 -0.80
C TYR A 129 14.42 7.57 0.62
N ILE A 130 13.23 7.44 1.22
CA ILE A 130 13.09 6.88 2.57
C ILE A 130 13.67 5.46 2.63
N TRP A 131 13.41 4.62 1.62
CA TRP A 131 13.85 3.23 1.67
C TRP A 131 15.36 3.05 1.50
N TYR A 132 16.00 3.90 0.68
CA TYR A 132 17.44 3.80 0.41
C TYR A 132 18.30 4.59 1.39
N GLU A 133 17.86 5.79 1.82
CA GLU A 133 18.71 6.75 2.54
C GLU A 133 18.32 6.94 4.01
N ALA A 134 17.03 6.79 4.38
CA ALA A 134 16.60 7.09 5.74
C ALA A 134 17.03 5.99 6.73
N PRO A 135 17.30 6.33 8.00
CA PRO A 135 17.55 5.34 9.04
C PRO A 135 16.30 4.47 9.30
N ALA A 136 16.50 3.27 9.84
CA ALA A 136 15.44 2.26 9.95
C ALA A 136 14.21 2.73 10.75
N GLU A 137 14.42 3.59 11.75
CA GLU A 137 13.39 4.23 12.56
C GLU A 137 12.50 5.21 11.78
N GLU A 138 13.04 5.85 10.74
CA GLU A 138 12.36 6.80 9.86
C GLU A 138 11.75 6.15 8.62
N MET A 139 11.98 4.84 8.42
CA MET A 139 11.37 4.09 7.31
C MET A 139 9.88 3.82 7.55
N ASN A 140 9.05 4.86 7.62
CA ASN A 140 7.64 4.76 7.98
C ASN A 140 6.78 5.83 7.27
N PHE A 141 5.46 5.75 7.42
CA PHE A 141 4.53 6.69 6.76
C PHE A 141 4.48 8.08 7.38
N ILE A 142 4.96 8.26 8.61
CA ILE A 142 5.06 9.60 9.21
C ILE A 142 6.10 10.40 8.43
N THR A 143 7.28 9.83 8.20
CA THR A 143 8.34 10.45 7.39
C THR A 143 7.89 10.70 5.95
N LEU A 144 7.12 9.80 5.35
CA LEU A 144 6.52 10.05 4.03
C LEU A 144 5.60 11.28 4.04
N LEU A 145 4.74 11.42 5.05
CA LEU A 145 3.85 12.58 5.18
C LEU A 145 4.63 13.87 5.46
N GLU A 146 5.67 13.82 6.27
CA GLU A 146 6.56 14.96 6.55
C GLU A 146 7.24 15.44 5.27
N LEU A 147 7.79 14.53 4.45
CA LEU A 147 8.39 14.88 3.16
C LEU A 147 7.35 15.45 2.19
N ILE A 148 6.13 14.89 2.13
CA ILE A 148 5.06 15.46 1.30
C ILE A 148 4.74 16.90 1.74
N ASN A 149 4.57 17.14 3.04
CA ASN A 149 4.31 18.48 3.57
C ASN A 149 5.48 19.43 3.35
N ALA A 150 6.72 18.93 3.35
CA ALA A 150 7.92 19.70 3.05
C ALA A 150 8.15 19.90 1.55
N SER A 151 7.32 19.32 0.67
CA SER A 151 7.41 19.48 -0.80
C SER A 151 6.58 20.68 -1.31
N GLU A 152 6.34 21.68 -0.46
CA GLU A 152 5.60 22.89 -0.82
C GLU A 152 6.23 23.60 -2.02
N ALA A 153 5.40 23.92 -3.01
CA ALA A 153 5.75 24.80 -4.12
C ALA A 153 5.14 26.18 -3.88
N ARG A 154 5.87 27.24 -4.22
CA ARG A 154 5.38 28.62 -4.20
C ARG A 154 5.10 29.06 -5.64
N GLU A 155 3.88 29.52 -5.91
CA GLU A 155 3.48 29.95 -7.26
C GLU A 155 4.07 31.32 -7.62
N ASP A 156 4.47 32.11 -6.62
CA ASP A 156 4.98 33.48 -6.75
C ASP A 156 6.52 33.57 -6.82
N ASP A 157 7.22 32.45 -6.65
CA ASP A 157 8.68 32.39 -6.66
C ASP A 157 9.18 31.09 -7.33
N GLU A 158 9.48 31.18 -8.62
CA GLU A 158 9.99 30.06 -9.41
C GLU A 158 11.40 29.61 -8.99
N GLU A 159 12.16 30.46 -8.28
CA GLU A 159 13.48 30.12 -7.75
C GLU A 159 13.39 29.44 -6.38
N TYR A 160 12.21 29.41 -5.76
CA TYR A 160 12.03 28.77 -4.47
C TYR A 160 12.32 27.27 -4.54
N GLN A 161 13.23 26.83 -3.67
CA GLN A 161 13.54 25.42 -3.46
C GLN A 161 12.95 24.96 -2.14
N SER A 162 12.09 23.95 -2.21
CA SER A 162 11.59 23.29 -1.01
C SER A 162 12.72 22.52 -0.29
N PRO A 163 12.57 22.23 1.02
CA PRO A 163 13.50 21.33 1.71
C PRO A 163 13.71 19.99 1.00
N VAL A 164 12.67 19.49 0.32
CA VAL A 164 12.75 18.26 -0.48
C VAL A 164 13.56 18.46 -1.76
N ASP A 165 13.45 19.61 -2.42
CA ASP A 165 14.28 19.92 -3.60
C ASP A 165 15.78 19.90 -3.24
N LEU A 166 16.16 20.53 -2.12
CA LEU A 166 17.53 20.54 -1.62
C LEU A 166 18.01 19.12 -1.29
N LEU A 167 17.17 18.34 -0.60
CA LEU A 167 17.46 16.97 -0.22
C LEU A 167 17.68 16.03 -1.43
N PHE A 168 16.93 16.24 -2.52
CA PHE A 168 17.16 15.51 -3.77
C PHE A 168 18.36 16.03 -4.56
N ALA A 169 18.68 17.32 -4.49
CA ALA A 169 19.89 17.88 -5.10
C ALA A 169 21.16 17.32 -4.45
N ASP A 170 21.20 17.26 -3.12
CA ASP A 170 22.31 16.67 -2.36
C ASP A 170 22.49 15.18 -2.66
N LEU A 171 21.38 14.44 -2.84
CA LEU A 171 21.44 13.03 -3.25
C LEU A 171 21.91 12.89 -4.70
N GLU A 172 21.47 13.76 -5.60
CA GLU A 172 21.85 13.75 -7.01
C GLU A 172 23.35 14.08 -7.21
N GLU A 173 23.93 14.95 -6.39
CA GLU A 173 25.37 15.21 -6.41
C GLU A 173 26.18 13.96 -6.02
N ARG A 174 25.68 13.19 -5.04
CA ARG A 174 26.34 11.96 -4.58
C ARG A 174 26.14 10.76 -5.52
N ASP A 175 24.91 10.54 -5.97
CA ASP A 175 24.51 9.44 -6.86
C ASP A 175 23.44 9.90 -7.88
N PRO A 176 23.88 10.40 -9.05
CA PRO A 176 22.98 10.85 -10.11
C PRO A 176 22.12 9.72 -10.69
N ASP A 177 22.55 8.47 -10.54
CA ASP A 177 21.88 7.29 -11.08
C ASP A 177 20.91 6.64 -10.09
N HIS A 178 20.78 7.20 -8.89
CA HIS A 178 19.89 6.73 -7.84
C HIS A 178 18.43 6.67 -8.29
N PHE A 179 17.71 5.60 -7.92
CA PHE A 179 16.31 5.40 -8.31
C PHE A 179 15.43 6.59 -7.91
N ALA A 180 15.55 7.06 -6.67
CA ALA A 180 14.74 8.15 -6.14
C ALA A 180 14.96 9.46 -6.93
N VAL A 181 16.22 9.78 -7.24
CA VAL A 181 16.61 10.96 -8.04
C VAL A 181 16.00 10.89 -9.43
N LYS A 182 16.09 9.74 -10.10
CA LYS A 182 15.50 9.53 -11.43
C LYS A 182 13.98 9.74 -11.44
N GLN A 183 13.27 9.34 -10.39
CA GLN A 183 11.82 9.59 -10.29
C GLN A 183 11.52 11.07 -9.99
N TYR A 184 12.30 11.70 -9.10
CA TYR A 184 12.12 13.10 -8.74
C TYR A 184 12.38 14.04 -9.92
N ARG A 185 13.45 13.79 -10.69
CA ARG A 185 13.75 14.55 -11.92
C ARG A 185 12.60 14.47 -12.93
N LYS A 186 12.03 13.28 -13.12
CA LYS A 186 10.85 13.09 -13.98
C LYS A 186 9.61 13.82 -13.44
N TYR A 187 9.43 13.84 -12.11
CA TYR A 187 8.36 14.60 -11.47
C TYR A 187 8.50 16.11 -11.73
N LYS A 188 9.68 16.70 -11.50
CA LYS A 188 9.93 18.13 -11.74
C LYS A 188 9.73 18.50 -13.21
N LEU A 189 10.17 17.66 -14.16
CA LEU A 189 9.91 17.85 -15.58
C LEU A 189 8.42 17.82 -15.92
N ALA A 190 7.65 16.91 -15.33
CA ALA A 190 6.21 16.85 -15.53
C ALA A 190 5.52 18.09 -14.95
N ALA A 191 5.84 18.49 -13.72
CA ALA A 191 5.24 19.63 -13.04
C ALA A 191 5.56 20.97 -13.71
N GLY A 192 6.81 21.18 -14.15
CA GLY A 192 7.24 22.42 -14.79
C GLY A 192 6.54 22.71 -16.13
N ASP A 193 6.19 21.68 -16.91
CA ASP A 193 5.44 21.83 -18.19
C ASP A 193 3.97 22.22 -17.98
N VAL A 194 3.46 22.16 -16.74
CA VAL A 194 2.07 22.55 -16.41
C VAL A 194 1.99 23.96 -15.83
N CYS A 195 2.97 24.40 -15.03
CA CYS A 195 3.02 25.78 -14.52
C CYS A 195 3.37 26.81 -15.61
N SER A 196 3.94 26.38 -16.73
CA SER A 196 4.33 27.26 -17.84
C SER A 196 3.26 27.41 -18.94
N LYS A 197 2.06 26.87 -18.75
CA LYS A 197 0.87 27.05 -19.61
C LYS A 197 -0.24 27.79 -18.90
#